data_AF-H3A536-F1
#
_entry.id   AF-H3A536-F1
#
_cell.length_a   1.000
_cell.length_b   1.000
_cell.length_c   1.000
_cell.angle_alpha   90.00
_cell.angle_beta   90.00
_cell.angle_gamma   90.00
#
_symmetry.space_group_name_H-M   'P 1'
#
loop_
_entity.id
_entity.type
_entity.pdbx_description
1 polymer ?
#
loop_
_entity_poly.entity_id
_entity_poly.type
_entity_poly.pdbx_seq_one_letter_code
_entity_poly.pdbx_strand_id
1 'polypeptide(L)'
;LTDEAQLCDLRFLVDVIGHLNDLSLKLQGQGHFASAMFDHIKAFQRKIKLLQKHLSEGNFTHFPAYKSLLMCLQEEFERCFQDFQSHENELVLFADPFGFDIDCALGDMQLELIELQESLQFKAEYQSQNLAQFYANLPAASFPHLRAHALRIASLFGSTYVCEKTF
;
A
#
# COMPACT_ATOMS: atom_id res chain seq x y z
N LEU A 1 13.79 1.59 7.71
CA LEU A 1 12.72 1.02 8.57
C LEU A 1 12.63 1.68 9.94
N THR A 2 13.64 2.43 10.42
CA THR A 2 13.62 3.03 11.76
C THR A 2 12.95 4.41 11.83
N ASP A 3 12.97 5.22 10.76
CA ASP A 3 12.47 6.60 10.82
C ASP A 3 10.93 6.74 10.78
N GLU A 4 10.23 5.91 9.99
CA GLU A 4 8.79 6.10 9.75
C GLU A 4 7.92 5.68 10.95
N ALA A 5 8.24 4.54 11.57
CA ALA A 5 7.57 4.11 12.81
C ALA A 5 7.82 5.11 13.95
N GLN A 6 9.05 5.65 14.03
CA GLN A 6 9.40 6.71 14.99
C GLN A 6 8.65 8.01 14.71
N LEU A 7 8.41 8.37 13.44
CA LEU A 7 7.61 9.54 13.06
C LEU A 7 6.13 9.37 13.41
N CYS A 8 5.58 8.16 13.24
CA CYS A 8 4.23 7.79 13.67
C CYS A 8 4.05 7.98 15.18
N ASP A 9 4.98 7.41 15.96
CA ASP A 9 4.98 7.54 17.41
C ASP A 9 5.10 9.01 17.82
N LEU A 10 5.97 9.78 17.17
CA LEU A 10 6.17 11.19 17.46
C LEU A 10 4.91 12.03 17.19
N ARG A 11 4.24 11.82 16.05
CA ARG A 11 3.03 12.59 15.73
C ARG A 11 1.83 12.18 16.59
N PHE A 12 1.72 10.90 16.97
CA PHE A 12 0.76 10.48 17.98
C PHE A 12 1.04 11.12 19.35
N LEU A 13 2.32 11.15 19.76
CA LEU A 13 2.75 11.80 20.99
C LEU A 13 2.48 13.31 20.97
N VAL A 14 2.64 14.00 19.84
CA VAL A 14 2.29 15.42 19.68
C VAL A 14 0.81 15.64 20.01
N ASP A 15 -0.09 14.81 19.48
CA ASP A 15 -1.52 14.93 19.77
C ASP A 15 -1.83 14.65 21.25
N VAL A 16 -1.23 13.61 21.85
CA VAL A 16 -1.40 13.27 23.28
C VAL A 16 -0.87 14.38 24.19
N ILE A 17 0.31 14.92 23.88
CA ILE A 17 0.91 16.04 24.60
C ILE A 17 0.03 17.28 24.47
N GLY A 18 -0.57 17.52 23.29
CA GLY A 18 -1.57 18.57 23.09
C GLY A 18 -2.72 18.46 24.08
N HIS A 19 -3.34 17.28 24.19
CA HIS A 19 -4.44 17.03 25.15
C HIS A 19 -4.01 17.22 26.61
N LEU A 20 -2.79 16.82 26.97
CA LEU A 20 -2.23 16.97 28.32
C LEU A 20 -1.93 18.44 28.66
N ASN A 21 -1.36 19.18 27.72
CA ASN A 21 -1.11 20.61 27.87
C ASN A 21 -2.42 21.37 28.05
N ASP A 22 -3.46 21.00 27.31
CA ASP A 22 -4.79 21.59 27.40
C ASP A 22 -5.42 21.41 28.79
N LEU A 23 -5.22 20.24 29.42
CA LEU A 23 -5.57 20.02 30.82
C LEU A 23 -4.70 20.85 31.76
N SER A 24 -3.38 20.83 31.57
CA SER A 24 -2.41 21.53 32.42
C SER A 24 -2.74 23.04 32.51
N LEU A 25 -3.04 23.67 31.38
CA LEU A 25 -3.46 25.07 31.32
C LEU A 25 -4.76 25.33 32.10
N LYS A 26 -5.75 24.44 31.98
CA LYS A 26 -7.01 24.54 32.74
C LYS A 26 -6.81 24.40 34.25
N LEU A 27 -5.83 23.61 34.69
CA LEU A 27 -5.51 23.44 36.10
C LEU A 27 -4.67 24.60 36.68
N GLN A 28 -3.91 25.31 35.85
CA GLN A 28 -3.00 26.39 36.26
C GLN A 28 -3.66 27.78 36.36
N GLY A 29 -4.90 27.96 35.92
CA GLY A 29 -5.57 29.26 35.96
C GLY A 29 -5.72 29.82 37.39
N GLN A 30 -5.46 31.12 37.57
CA GLN A 30 -5.67 31.80 38.86
C GLN A 30 -7.16 31.90 39.20
N GLY A 31 -7.52 31.67 40.47
CA GLY A 31 -8.88 31.85 40.98
C GLY A 31 -9.80 30.63 40.89
N HIS A 32 -9.29 29.44 40.58
CA HIS A 32 -10.11 28.23 40.61
C HIS A 32 -10.39 27.74 42.02
N PHE A 33 -11.66 27.57 42.35
CA PHE A 33 -12.08 26.75 43.48
C PHE A 33 -11.75 25.27 43.19
N ALA A 34 -11.54 24.47 44.24
CA ALA A 34 -11.25 23.04 44.12
C ALA A 34 -12.30 22.28 43.29
N SER A 35 -13.56 22.74 43.30
CA SER A 35 -14.64 22.21 42.46
C SER A 35 -14.35 22.34 40.96
N ALA A 36 -13.86 23.49 40.49
CA ALA A 36 -13.54 23.70 39.08
C ALA A 36 -12.37 22.80 38.62
N MET A 37 -11.34 22.65 39.46
CA MET A 37 -10.24 21.71 39.19
C MET A 37 -10.74 20.26 39.10
N PHE A 38 -11.62 19.86 40.03
CA PHE A 38 -12.25 18.54 40.01
C PHE A 38 -13.05 18.30 38.74
N ASP A 39 -13.82 19.29 38.28
CA ASP A 39 -14.59 19.22 37.04
C ASP A 39 -13.68 19.04 35.82
N HIS A 40 -12.56 19.77 35.74
CA HIS A 40 -11.58 19.61 34.66
C HIS A 40 -10.94 18.21 34.64
N ILE A 41 -10.58 17.67 35.81
CA ILE A 41 -10.04 16.31 35.94
C ILE A 41 -11.09 15.28 35.50
N LYS A 42 -12.35 15.41 35.97
CA LYS A 42 -13.44 14.50 35.58
C LYS A 42 -13.75 14.56 34.09
N ALA A 43 -13.74 15.75 33.51
CA ALA A 43 -13.89 15.92 32.07
C ALA A 43 -12.76 15.22 31.31
N PHE A 44 -11.50 15.40 31.74
CA PHE A 44 -10.36 14.75 31.10
C PHE A 44 -10.39 13.22 31.20
N GLN A 45 -10.78 12.67 32.36
CA GLN A 45 -10.98 11.22 32.52
C GLN A 45 -12.01 10.67 31.53
N ARG A 46 -13.11 11.40 31.29
CA ARG A 46 -14.11 11.03 30.27
C ARG A 46 -13.55 11.14 28.85
N LYS A 47 -12.76 12.18 28.56
CA LYS A 47 -12.08 12.33 27.28
C LYS A 47 -11.13 11.17 27.00
N ILE A 48 -10.32 10.73 27.97
CA ILE A 48 -9.44 9.56 27.81
C ILE A 48 -10.25 8.32 27.39
N LYS A 49 -11.36 8.04 28.07
CA LYS A 49 -12.24 6.91 27.73
C LYS A 49 -12.79 7.01 26.32
N LEU A 50 -13.17 8.21 25.88
CA LEU A 50 -13.64 8.46 24.52
C LEU A 50 -12.52 8.26 23.49
N LEU A 51 -11.33 8.79 23.76
CA LEU A 51 -10.15 8.64 22.90
C LEU A 51 -9.77 7.16 22.74
N GLN A 52 -9.78 6.38 23.82
CA GLN A 52 -9.56 4.92 23.78
C GLN A 52 -10.58 4.22 22.88
N LYS A 53 -11.87 4.55 23.02
CA LYS A 53 -12.93 4.01 22.17
C LYS A 53 -12.69 4.37 20.70
N HIS A 54 -12.45 5.64 20.41
CA HIS A 54 -12.20 6.11 19.05
C HIS A 54 -10.98 5.43 18.42
N LEU A 55 -9.89 5.23 19.17
CA LEU A 55 -8.73 4.48 18.69
C LEU A 55 -9.10 3.04 18.33
N SER A 56 -9.89 2.35 19.16
CA SER A 56 -10.35 0.99 18.86
C SER A 56 -11.28 0.89 17.65
N GLU A 57 -11.97 1.99 17.32
CA GLU A 57 -12.88 2.09 16.16
C GLU A 57 -12.17 2.65 14.91
N GLY A 58 -10.86 2.91 14.97
CA GLY A 58 -10.11 3.55 13.86
C GLY A 58 -10.50 5.01 13.60
N ASN A 59 -11.14 5.68 14.56
CA ASN A 59 -11.54 7.07 14.47
C ASN A 59 -10.43 8.00 14.98
N PHE A 60 -9.69 8.62 14.06
CA PHE A 60 -8.58 9.54 14.39
C PHE A 60 -8.97 11.01 14.47
N THR A 61 -10.27 11.34 14.65
CA THR A 61 -10.76 12.73 14.67
C THR A 61 -10.06 13.62 15.71
N HIS A 62 -9.55 13.04 16.79
CA HIS A 62 -8.84 13.74 17.87
C HIS A 62 -7.31 13.58 17.83
N PHE A 63 -6.78 13.03 16.73
CA PHE A 63 -5.36 12.82 16.48
C PHE A 63 -4.97 13.42 15.10
N PRO A 64 -5.09 14.75 14.92
CA PRO A 64 -4.88 15.39 13.63
C PRO A 64 -3.44 15.28 13.11
N ALA A 65 -2.42 15.34 13.97
CA ALA A 65 -1.03 15.18 13.54
C ALA A 65 -0.79 13.75 13.03
N TYR A 66 -1.32 12.75 13.74
CA TYR A 66 -1.27 11.35 13.30
C TYR A 66 -2.02 11.15 11.97
N LYS A 67 -3.24 11.68 11.83
CA LYS A 67 -4.01 11.60 10.58
C LYS A 67 -3.27 12.22 9.39
N SER A 68 -2.66 13.39 9.58
CA SER A 68 -1.86 14.05 8.54
C SER A 68 -0.68 13.19 8.11
N LEU A 69 -0.08 12.40 9.01
CA LEU A 69 1.03 11.51 8.63
C LEU A 69 0.58 10.44 7.65
N LEU A 70 -0.53 9.78 7.94
CA LEU A 70 -1.06 8.73 7.09
C LEU A 70 -1.40 9.27 5.70
N MET A 71 -1.97 10.48 5.64
CA MET A 71 -2.24 11.14 4.36
C MET A 71 -0.96 11.44 3.58
N CYS A 72 0.05 12.05 4.22
CA CYS A 72 1.33 12.32 3.55
C CYS A 72 2.02 11.03 3.10
N LEU A 73 1.99 9.97 3.92
CA LEU A 73 2.57 8.68 3.55
C LEU A 73 1.88 8.08 2.33
N GLN A 74 0.55 8.16 2.28
CA GLN A 74 -0.22 7.71 1.12
C GLN A 74 0.15 8.50 -0.14
N GLU A 75 0.20 9.83 -0.05
CA GLU A 75 0.59 10.70 -1.17
C GLU A 75 2.02 10.41 -1.67
N GLU A 76 2.95 10.20 -0.75
CA GLU A 76 4.34 9.87 -1.05
C GLU A 76 4.47 8.47 -1.68
N PHE A 77 3.68 7.51 -1.21
CA PHE A 77 3.60 6.18 -1.83
C PHE A 77 3.07 6.28 -3.26
N GLU A 78 1.93 6.96 -3.46
CA GLU A 78 1.36 7.18 -4.79
C GLU A 78 2.34 7.88 -5.73
N ARG A 79 3.08 8.89 -5.24
CA ARG A 79 4.11 9.59 -6.02
C ARG A 79 5.29 8.69 -6.37
N CYS A 80 5.80 7.93 -5.40
CA CYS A 80 6.96 7.05 -5.60
C CYS A 80 6.67 5.93 -6.60
N PHE A 81 5.45 5.41 -6.57
CA PHE A 81 5.01 4.29 -7.41
C PHE A 81 4.13 4.73 -8.60
N GLN A 82 4.19 6.00 -8.99
CA GLN A 82 3.40 6.51 -10.12
C GLN A 82 3.73 5.77 -11.43
N ASP A 83 5.00 5.44 -11.65
CA ASP A 83 5.43 4.67 -12.83
C ASP A 83 4.87 3.23 -12.83
N PHE A 84 4.63 2.64 -11.66
CA PHE A 84 3.98 1.32 -11.58
C PHE A 84 2.54 1.36 -12.07
N GLN A 85 1.80 2.44 -11.80
CA GLN A 85 0.44 2.60 -12.31
C GLN A 85 0.41 2.68 -13.84
N SER A 86 1.42 3.31 -14.44
CA SER A 86 1.51 3.39 -15.91
C SER A 86 1.77 2.04 -16.61
N HIS A 87 2.31 1.06 -15.88
CA HIS A 87 2.58 -0.30 -16.38
C HIS A 87 1.72 -1.36 -15.68
N GLU A 88 0.68 -0.96 -14.95
CA GLU A 88 -0.13 -1.89 -14.15
C GLU A 88 -0.72 -3.00 -15.02
N ASN A 89 -1.37 -2.62 -16.13
CA ASN A 89 -1.92 -3.58 -17.09
C ASN A 89 -0.86 -4.53 -17.65
N GLU A 90 0.35 -4.04 -17.88
CA GLU A 90 1.45 -4.85 -18.39
C GLU A 90 1.92 -5.90 -17.37
N LEU A 91 1.98 -5.51 -16.10
CA LEU A 91 2.32 -6.38 -14.97
C LEU A 91 1.21 -7.39 -14.69
N VAL A 92 -0.06 -6.97 -14.74
CA VAL A 92 -1.22 -7.85 -14.52
C VAL A 92 -1.32 -8.86 -15.66
N LEU A 93 -1.15 -8.44 -16.92
CA LEU A 93 -1.09 -9.36 -18.06
C LEU A 93 0.04 -10.38 -17.90
N PHE A 94 1.21 -9.94 -17.45
CA PHE A 94 2.32 -10.85 -17.19
C PHE A 94 2.00 -11.84 -16.05
N ALA A 95 1.38 -11.37 -14.96
CA ALA A 95 1.12 -12.17 -13.76
C ALA A 95 -0.12 -13.06 -13.83
N ASP A 96 -1.11 -12.74 -14.68
CA ASP A 96 -2.32 -13.52 -14.89
C ASP A 96 -2.85 -13.35 -16.33
N PRO A 97 -2.20 -13.98 -17.32
CA PRO A 97 -2.65 -13.87 -18.71
C PRO A 97 -4.00 -14.57 -18.95
N PHE A 98 -4.44 -15.47 -18.06
CA PHE A 98 -5.69 -16.22 -18.24
C PHE A 98 -6.93 -15.49 -17.71
N GLY A 99 -6.76 -14.61 -16.72
CA GLY A 99 -7.80 -13.72 -16.20
C GLY A 99 -7.76 -12.30 -16.78
N PHE A 100 -6.78 -11.97 -17.61
CA PHE A 100 -6.60 -10.63 -18.17
C PHE A 100 -7.71 -10.26 -19.16
N ASP A 101 -8.23 -9.03 -19.05
CA ASP A 101 -9.20 -8.49 -20.01
C ASP A 101 -8.53 -8.19 -21.36
N ILE A 102 -9.01 -8.86 -22.41
CA ILE A 102 -8.48 -8.73 -23.77
C ILE A 102 -8.60 -7.28 -24.27
N ASP A 103 -9.64 -6.55 -23.89
CA ASP A 103 -9.83 -5.15 -24.32
C ASP A 103 -8.79 -4.20 -23.69
N CYS A 104 -8.15 -4.63 -22.60
CA CYS A 104 -7.07 -3.89 -21.94
C CYS A 104 -5.67 -4.22 -22.50
N ALA A 105 -5.54 -5.19 -23.41
CA ALA A 105 -4.28 -5.60 -24.00
C ALA A 105 -3.91 -4.72 -25.21
N LEU A 106 -2.60 -4.63 -25.53
CA LEU A 106 -2.15 -4.03 -26.78
C LEU A 106 -2.65 -4.87 -27.97
N GLY A 107 -3.03 -4.19 -29.06
CA GLY A 107 -3.73 -4.83 -30.18
C GLY A 107 -2.94 -5.96 -30.88
N ASP A 108 -1.62 -5.93 -30.82
CA ASP A 108 -0.74 -6.99 -31.32
C ASP A 108 -0.72 -8.25 -30.45
N MET A 109 -1.09 -8.15 -29.18
CA MET A 109 -1.21 -9.27 -28.25
C MET A 109 -2.62 -9.84 -28.13
N GLN A 110 -3.67 -9.11 -28.52
CA GLN A 110 -5.06 -9.52 -28.29
C GLN A 110 -5.40 -10.89 -28.89
N LEU A 111 -4.98 -11.16 -30.13
CA LEU A 111 -5.25 -12.43 -30.80
C LEU A 111 -4.48 -13.59 -30.15
N GLU A 112 -3.20 -13.38 -29.84
CA GLU A 112 -2.38 -14.35 -29.11
C GLU A 112 -2.98 -14.66 -27.74
N LEU A 113 -3.50 -13.64 -27.06
CA LEU A 113 -4.09 -13.78 -25.75
C LEU A 113 -5.38 -14.60 -25.80
N ILE A 114 -6.24 -14.40 -26.80
CA ILE A 114 -7.43 -15.23 -27.01
C ILE A 114 -7.05 -16.69 -27.22
N GLU A 115 -6.08 -16.96 -28.11
CA GLU A 115 -5.61 -18.33 -28.36
C GLU A 115 -5.03 -18.97 -27.10
N LEU A 116 -4.28 -18.20 -26.31
CA LEU A 116 -3.73 -18.64 -25.04
C LEU A 116 -4.84 -18.96 -24.03
N GLN A 117 -5.78 -18.02 -23.85
CA GLN A 117 -6.88 -18.11 -22.89
C GLN A 117 -7.84 -19.26 -23.18
N GLU A 118 -8.04 -19.64 -24.44
CA GLU A 118 -8.91 -20.77 -24.80
C GLU A 118 -8.20 -22.13 -24.78
N SER A 119 -6.87 -22.16 -24.63
CA SER A 119 -6.11 -23.41 -24.61
C SER A 119 -6.14 -24.12 -23.25
N LEU A 120 -6.79 -25.29 -23.22
CA LEU A 120 -6.75 -26.18 -22.04
C LEU A 120 -5.34 -26.67 -21.71
N GLN A 121 -4.50 -26.86 -22.74
CA GLN A 121 -3.11 -27.28 -22.56
C GLN A 121 -2.32 -26.19 -21.83
N PHE A 122 -2.37 -24.94 -22.33
CA PHE A 122 -1.61 -23.86 -21.72
C PHE A 122 -2.15 -23.51 -20.33
N LYS A 123 -3.46 -23.65 -20.07
CA LYS A 123 -4.02 -23.54 -18.71
C LYS A 123 -3.40 -24.55 -17.74
N ALA A 124 -3.29 -25.81 -18.14
CA ALA A 124 -2.69 -26.85 -17.30
C ALA A 124 -1.18 -26.62 -17.09
N GLU A 125 -0.46 -26.20 -18.13
CA GLU A 125 0.96 -25.85 -18.04
C GLU A 125 1.19 -24.66 -17.11
N TYR A 126 0.35 -23.62 -17.21
CA TYR A 126 0.41 -22.43 -16.34
C TYR A 126 0.24 -22.77 -14.86
N GLN A 127 -0.67 -23.69 -14.54
CA GLN A 127 -0.92 -24.13 -13.16
C GLN A 127 0.19 -25.02 -12.60
N SER A 128 0.99 -25.65 -13.46
CA SER A 128 2.00 -26.64 -13.06
C SER A 128 3.44 -26.12 -13.10
N GLN A 129 3.67 -24.95 -13.72
CA GLN A 129 4.98 -24.34 -13.90
C GLN A 129 5.06 -23.00 -13.17
N ASN A 130 6.29 -22.51 -12.90
CA ASN A 130 6.45 -21.11 -12.50
C ASN A 130 6.35 -20.18 -13.72
N LEU A 131 6.07 -18.91 -13.46
CA LEU A 131 5.78 -17.91 -14.49
C LEU A 131 6.90 -17.78 -15.54
N ALA A 132 8.16 -17.78 -15.11
CA ALA A 132 9.29 -17.66 -16.02
C ALA A 132 9.42 -18.88 -16.95
N GLN A 133 9.19 -20.09 -16.42
CA GLN A 133 9.21 -21.32 -17.21
C GLN A 133 8.06 -21.37 -18.22
N PHE A 134 6.85 -20.98 -17.80
CA PHE A 134 5.68 -20.94 -18.67
C PHE A 134 5.94 -20.06 -19.91
N TYR A 135 6.37 -18.81 -19.72
CA TYR A 135 6.66 -17.91 -20.84
C TYR A 135 7.86 -18.35 -21.69
N ALA A 136 8.86 -18.99 -21.09
CA ALA A 136 9.99 -19.56 -21.82
C ALA A 136 9.54 -20.67 -22.79
N ASN A 137 8.56 -21.49 -22.37
CA ASN A 137 8.04 -22.64 -23.10
C ASN A 137 6.96 -22.31 -24.14
N LEU A 138 6.40 -21.10 -24.13
CA LEU A 138 5.45 -20.69 -25.15
C LEU A 138 6.06 -20.81 -26.57
N PRO A 139 5.34 -21.38 -27.54
CA PRO A 139 5.81 -21.47 -28.92
C PRO A 139 6.03 -20.09 -29.55
N ALA A 140 7.27 -19.81 -29.98
CA ALA A 140 7.64 -18.52 -30.60
C ALA A 140 6.82 -18.18 -31.85
N ALA A 141 6.41 -19.21 -32.59
CA ALA A 141 5.68 -19.05 -33.85
C ALA A 141 4.21 -18.64 -33.62
N SER A 142 3.64 -19.00 -32.46
CA SER A 142 2.23 -18.74 -32.14
C SER A 142 2.06 -17.57 -31.18
N PHE A 143 3.02 -17.35 -30.27
CA PHE A 143 2.95 -16.31 -29.24
C PHE A 143 4.17 -15.36 -29.25
N PRO A 144 4.58 -14.80 -30.41
CA PRO A 144 5.75 -13.92 -30.47
C PRO A 144 5.61 -12.66 -29.61
N HIS A 145 4.45 -12.00 -29.58
CA HIS A 145 4.26 -10.74 -28.85
C HIS A 145 4.14 -10.96 -27.34
N LEU A 146 3.38 -11.96 -26.90
CA LEU A 146 3.26 -12.31 -25.47
C LEU A 146 4.61 -12.75 -24.89
N ARG A 147 5.44 -13.46 -25.65
CA ARG A 147 6.80 -13.81 -25.21
C ARG A 147 7.71 -12.59 -25.13
N ALA A 148 7.67 -11.71 -26.12
CA ALA A 148 8.46 -10.49 -26.11
C ALA A 148 8.07 -9.59 -24.92
N HIS A 149 6.77 -9.47 -24.66
CA HIS A 149 6.22 -8.77 -23.49
C HIS A 149 6.74 -9.37 -22.18
N ALA A 150 6.61 -10.68 -22.01
CA ALA A 150 7.06 -11.38 -20.82
C ALA A 150 8.56 -11.21 -20.55
N LEU A 151 9.39 -11.29 -21.60
CA LEU A 151 10.82 -11.05 -21.50
C LEU A 151 11.14 -9.62 -21.07
N ARG A 152 10.44 -8.63 -21.65
CA ARG A 152 10.60 -7.23 -21.28
C ARG A 152 10.23 -7.01 -19.81
N ILE A 153 9.07 -7.48 -19.36
CA ILE A 153 8.64 -7.34 -17.96
C ILE A 153 9.59 -8.06 -17.01
N ALA A 154 10.01 -9.29 -17.31
CA ALA A 154 10.98 -10.01 -16.50
C ALA A 154 12.32 -9.27 -16.38
N SER A 155 12.74 -8.54 -17.42
CA SER A 155 13.98 -7.75 -17.40
C SER A 155 13.92 -6.51 -16.49
N LEU A 156 12.73 -5.91 -16.31
CA LEU A 156 12.54 -4.73 -15.45
C LEU A 156 12.83 -5.04 -13.96
N PHE A 157 12.56 -6.28 -13.54
CA PHE A 157 12.78 -6.72 -12.15
C PHE A 157 14.02 -7.59 -11.97
N GLY A 158 14.63 -8.05 -13.06
CA GLY A 158 15.89 -8.81 -13.01
C GLY A 158 17.08 -7.98 -12.49
N SER A 159 17.08 -6.66 -12.67
CA SER A 159 18.20 -5.80 -12.29
C SER A 159 18.24 -5.40 -10.81
N THR A 160 17.17 -5.64 -10.04
CA THR A 160 17.11 -5.19 -8.62
C THR A 160 17.60 -6.22 -7.61
N TYR A 161 17.75 -7.51 -7.99
CA TYR A 161 18.26 -8.55 -7.07
C TYR A 161 19.40 -9.42 -7.62
N VAL A 162 19.72 -9.31 -8.92
CA VAL A 162 20.83 -10.08 -9.53
C VAL A 162 22.21 -9.47 -9.22
N CYS A 163 22.28 -8.27 -8.62
CA CYS A 163 23.56 -7.64 -8.31
C CYS A 163 24.19 -8.04 -6.96
N GLU A 164 23.50 -8.78 -6.07
CA GLU A 164 24.05 -9.15 -4.75
C GLU A 164 24.36 -10.64 -4.56
N LYS A 165 24.04 -11.52 -5.52
CA LYS A 165 24.31 -12.97 -5.41
C LYS A 165 25.16 -13.55 -6.53
N THR A 166 26.03 -12.76 -7.14
CA THR A 166 27.02 -13.33 -8.07
C THR A 166 28.37 -12.63 -7.95
N PHE A 167 29.03 -12.85 -6.80
CA PHE A 167 30.47 -13.12 -6.69
C PHE A 167 30.72 -14.06 -5.50
#